data_AF-A0A3B8JVA5-F1
#
_entry.id   AF-A0A3B8JVA5-F1
#
_cell.length_a   1.000
_cell.length_b   1.000
_cell.length_c   1.000
_cell.angle_alpha   90.00
_cell.angle_beta   90.00
_cell.angle_gamma   90.00
#
_symmetry.space_group_name_H-M   'P 1'
#
loop_
_entity.id
_entity.type
_entity.pdbx_description
1 polymer ?
#
loop_
_entity_poly.entity_id
_entity_poly.type
_entity_poly.pdbx_seq_one_letter_code
_entity_poly.pdbx_strand_id
1 'polypeptide(L)' 'MRVGIIGVTGYTGSELLRLLYSHRGVELTYVTSHSFTGKPLP' A
#
# COMPACT_ATOMS: atom_id res chain seq x y z
N MET A 1 6.94 10.18 7.82
CA MET A 1 5.83 10.72 7.01
C MET A 1 4.73 9.67 6.93
N ARG A 2 3.47 10.03 7.17
CA ARG A 2 2.34 9.09 7.09
C ARG A 2 1.85 9.00 5.64
N VAL A 3 1.68 7.78 5.12
CA VAL A 3 1.36 7.54 3.70
C VAL A 3 0.19 6.59 3.57
N GLY A 4 -0.72 6.92 2.65
CA GLY A 4 -1.78 6.03 2.18
C GLY A 4 -1.58 5.63 0.72
N ILE A 5 -1.87 4.37 0.36
CA ILE A 5 -1.81 3.88 -1.03
C ILE A 5 -3.22 3.52 -1.54
N ILE A 6 -3.65 4.15 -2.63
CA ILE A 6 -4.90 3.84 -3.34
C ILE A 6 -4.57 3.04 -4.60
N GLY A 7 -5.27 1.93 -4.82
CA GLY A 7 -4.99 1.03 -5.94
C GLY A 7 -3.83 0.08 -5.67
N VAL A 8 -3.62 -0.32 -4.41
CA VAL A 8 -2.46 -1.11 -3.97
C VAL A 8 -2.33 -2.48 -4.67
N THR A 9 -3.43 -3.03 -5.19
CA THR A 9 -3.42 -4.31 -5.92
C THR A 9 -3.04 -4.20 -7.40
N GLY A 10 -2.87 -2.98 -7.93
CA GLY A 10 -2.26 -2.79 -9.25
C GLY A 10 -0.74 -2.98 -9.16
N TYR A 11 -0.09 -3.32 -10.27
CA TYR A 11 1.35 -3.57 -10.32
C TYR A 11 2.18 -2.45 -9.67
N THR A 12 1.94 -1.20 -10.09
CA THR A 12 2.62 -0.03 -9.53
C THR A 12 2.33 0.16 -8.03
N GLY A 13 1.09 -0.07 -7.61
CA GLY A 13 0.70 0.04 -6.20
C GLY A 13 1.39 -1.00 -5.32
N SER A 14 1.51 -2.23 -5.82
CA SER A 14 2.18 -3.33 -5.11
C SER A 14 3.69 -3.11 -5.00
N GLU A 15 4.33 -2.59 -6.05
CA GLU A 15 5.75 -2.26 -6.02
C GLU A 15 6.05 -1.05 -5.14
N LEU A 16 5.17 -0.04 -5.16
CA LEU A 16 5.26 1.09 -4.24
C LEU A 16 5.16 0.61 -2.79
N LEU A 17 4.20 -0.27 -2.48
CA LEU A 17 4.07 -0.88 -1.16
C LEU A 17 5.36 -1.61 -0.77
N ARG A 18 5.91 -2.46 -1.67
CA ARG A 18 7.15 -3.21 -1.43
C ARG A 18 8.34 -2.29 -1.10
N LEU A 19 8.48 -1.18 -1.80
CA LEU A 19 9.55 -0.21 -1.55
C LEU A 19 9.35 0.55 -0.24
N LEU A 20 8.12 0.98 0.05
CA LEU A 20 7.81 1.79 1.23
C LEU A 20 7.75 0.99 2.53
N TYR A 21 7.39 -0.31 2.46
CA TYR A 21 7.25 -1.17 3.65
C TYR A 21 8.53 -1.23 4.49
N SER A 22 9.70 -1.18 3.85
CA SER A 22 11.00 -1.23 4.53
C SER A 22 11.64 0.16 4.73
N HIS A 23 10.95 1.24 4.35
CA HIS A 23 11.53 2.58 4.33
C HIS A 23 11.35 3.29 5.68
N ARG A 24 12.45 3.45 6.45
CA ARG A 24 12.43 4.01 7.82
C ARG A 24 11.79 5.41 7.96
N GLY A 25 11.74 6.21 6.90
CA GLY A 25 11.14 7.54 6.91
C GLY A 25 9.61 7.56 6.71
N VAL A 26 9.00 6.40 6.46
CA VAL A 26 7.59 6.29 6.09
C VAL A 26 6.86 5.35 7.05
N GLU A 27 5.66 5.76 7.41
CA GLU A 27 4.68 4.95 8.13
C GLU A 27 3.49 4.75 7.19
N LEU A 28 3.24 3.52 6.79
CA LEU A 28 2.06 3.17 6.00
C LEU A 28 0.85 3.10 6.92
N THR A 29 -0.09 4.02 6.72
CA THR A 29 -1.26 4.16 7.61
C THR A 29 -2.56 3.71 6.97
N TYR A 30 -2.56 3.56 5.64
CA TYR A 30 -3.74 3.11 4.90
C TYR A 30 -3.36 2.49 3.57
N VAL A 31 -4.07 1.44 3.18
CA VAL A 31 -3.96 0.82 1.86
C VAL A 31 -5.35 0.41 1.41
N THR A 32 -5.67 0.62 0.14
CA THR A 32 -6.97 0.22 -0.40
C THR A 32 -6.90 -0.12 -1.88
N SER A 33 -7.83 -0.93 -2.35
CA SER A 33 -8.18 -1.04 -3.77
C SER A 33 -9.68 -1.31 -3.90
N HIS A 34 -10.27 -0.85 -5.00
CA HIS A 34 -11.70 -1.02 -5.25
C HIS A 34 -12.09 -2.50 -5.22
N SER A 35 -11.33 -3.37 -5.89
CA SER A 35 -11.66 -4.80 -6.03
C SER A 35 -11.33 -5.66 -4.80
N PHE A 36 -10.52 -5.16 -3.85
CA PHE A 36 -10.08 -5.92 -2.66
C PHE A 36 -10.38 -5.20 -1.34
N THR A 37 -11.37 -4.31 -1.33
CA THR A 37 -11.80 -3.63 -0.10
C THR A 37 -12.18 -4.66 0.98
N GLY A 38 -11.67 -4.49 2.19
CA GLY A 38 -11.95 -5.35 3.35
C GLY A 38 -11.22 -6.70 3.35
N LYS A 39 -10.38 -6.99 2.36
CA LYS A 39 -9.56 -8.21 2.32
C LYS A 39 -8.14 -7.92 2.80
N PRO A 40 -7.46 -8.90 3.44
CA PRO A 40 -6.02 -8.81 3.66
C PRO A 40 -5.27 -8.62 2.34
N LEU A 41 -4.15 -7.91 2.40
CA LEU A 41 -3.21 -7.91 1.29
C LEU A 41 -2.66 -9.34 1.10
N PRO A 42 -2.56 -9.84 -0.14
CA PRO A 42 -1.94 -11.12 -0.43
C PRO A 42 -0.43 -11.12 -0.12
#